data_AF-A0A5A7PA52-F1
#
_entry.id   AF-A0A5A7PA52-F1
#
_cell.length_a   1.000
_cell.length_b   1.000
_cell.length_c   1.000
_cell.angle_alpha   90.00
_cell.angle_beta   90.00
_cell.angle_gamma   90.00
#
_symmetry.space_group_name_H-M   'P 1'
#
loop_
_entity.id
_entity.type
_entity.pdbx_description
1 polymer ?
#
loop_
_entity_poly.entity_id
_entity_poly.type
_entity_poly.pdbx_seq_one_letter_code
_entity_poly.pdbx_strand_id
1 'polypeptide(L)'
;MNKNVSESEPSTSRKRPRDQESVELESENDVDNPKALSGEENYTFSDTLMALRMMHAQFPQIAKVSIQPFILRSQLYSSIKDRTQVDRELESFRRDKVLRIFKLNTGQDDHAIMFLDDYIKQIDYVTRRMEEKNKNDGTVFDWFKTHVIQLKLDTSISHQELCQLLSLGGTVEEEHISKLISAGLIFLCLYSNYGRAILFKIRQLIDPDMYWFSIPNIGSVLKGLSQGRKELLSILNRRKYKEMILASLEKKRLRLSPLDMRFHLRDLIGSGRLKTIQSPSGLIVRIAKD
;
A
#
# COMPACT_ATOMS: atom_id res chain seq x y z
N MET A 1 -31.75 -4.25 67.76
CA MET A 1 -32.82 -3.23 67.68
C MET A 1 -32.38 -2.04 68.53
N ASN A 2 -33.01 -0.87 68.33
CA ASN A 2 -32.71 0.43 68.97
C ASN A 2 -31.37 1.08 68.56
N LYS A 3 -31.42 2.41 68.42
CA LYS A 3 -30.37 3.33 67.94
C LYS A 3 -30.18 4.44 68.98
N ASN A 4 -29.08 5.20 68.84
CA ASN A 4 -28.97 6.68 68.87
C ASN A 4 -27.48 7.01 68.59
N VAL A 5 -27.02 7.89 67.68
CA VAL A 5 -27.57 9.09 66.97
C VAL A 5 -27.74 10.29 67.93
N SER A 6 -27.13 11.47 67.74
CA SER A 6 -26.11 11.98 66.76
C SER A 6 -25.29 13.13 67.41
N GLU A 7 -24.08 13.48 66.95
CA GLU A 7 -23.70 14.69 66.15
C GLU A 7 -22.17 14.93 66.37
N SER A 8 -21.36 15.63 65.56
CA SER A 8 -21.51 16.35 64.27
C SER A 8 -20.14 16.45 63.53
N GLU A 9 -20.15 16.82 62.24
CA GLU A 9 -18.98 17.20 61.40
C GLU A 9 -19.09 18.73 61.01
N PRO A 10 -18.31 19.38 60.10
CA PRO A 10 -17.23 18.91 59.19
C PRO A 10 -16.04 19.87 58.84
N SER A 11 -15.14 19.37 57.96
CA SER A 11 -14.63 20.04 56.73
C SER A 11 -13.23 20.71 56.62
N THR A 12 -12.73 20.65 55.36
CA THR A 12 -11.63 21.43 54.72
C THR A 12 -10.16 21.16 55.13
N SER A 13 -9.17 21.63 54.35
CA SER A 13 -8.66 21.01 53.10
C SER A 13 -7.42 21.70 52.52
N ARG A 14 -6.62 20.97 51.72
CA ARG A 14 -5.75 21.44 50.60
C ARG A 14 -4.38 22.10 50.85
N LYS A 15 -3.46 21.72 49.94
CA LYS A 15 -2.26 22.42 49.38
C LYS A 15 -0.99 22.58 50.24
N ARG A 16 0.14 22.16 49.63
CA ARG A 16 1.46 22.80 49.75
C ARG A 16 1.70 23.62 48.47
N PRO A 17 2.35 24.80 48.52
CA PRO A 17 2.70 25.59 47.33
C PRO A 17 3.99 25.08 46.65
N ARG A 18 4.34 25.72 45.53
CA ARG A 18 5.53 25.48 44.70
C ARG A 18 5.92 26.83 44.11
N ASP A 19 7.16 27.26 44.34
CA ASP A 19 7.70 28.47 43.74
C ASP A 19 8.87 28.11 42.78
N GLN A 20 9.21 29.06 41.91
CA GLN A 20 10.18 28.94 40.82
C GLN A 20 11.06 30.20 40.81
N GLU A 21 12.27 30.07 40.28
CA GLU A 21 13.15 31.08 39.64
C GLU A 21 14.63 30.60 39.79
N SER A 22 15.61 31.04 39.00
CA SER A 22 15.85 30.96 37.54
C SER A 22 17.17 31.72 37.22
N VAL A 23 17.59 31.78 35.95
CA VAL A 23 18.55 32.74 35.34
C VAL A 23 20.06 32.34 35.26
N GLU A 24 20.57 32.42 34.00
CA GLU A 24 21.94 32.56 33.43
C GLU A 24 23.17 31.76 33.95
N LEU A 25 24.24 31.39 33.20
CA LEU A 25 24.76 31.45 31.79
C LEU A 25 26.16 32.09 31.65
N GLU A 26 26.82 31.82 30.50
CA GLU A 26 28.13 32.37 30.01
C GLU A 26 29.41 31.86 30.73
N SER A 27 30.63 31.78 30.13
CA SER A 27 31.16 31.82 28.73
C SER A 27 32.67 31.43 28.77
N GLU A 28 33.46 31.12 27.71
CA GLU A 28 33.34 30.57 26.33
C GLU A 28 34.76 30.12 25.83
N ASN A 29 34.91 29.70 24.55
CA ASN A 29 36.17 29.50 23.76
C ASN A 29 37.00 28.20 24.00
N ASP A 30 37.69 27.58 23.02
CA ASP A 30 38.05 27.97 21.63
C ASP A 30 37.98 26.80 20.60
N VAL A 31 37.51 27.12 19.37
CA VAL A 31 38.00 26.78 17.99
C VAL A 31 38.88 25.49 17.80
N ASP A 32 38.62 24.51 16.90
CA ASP A 32 38.58 24.66 15.42
C ASP A 32 38.03 23.44 14.59
N ASN A 33 37.08 23.69 13.67
CA ASN A 33 36.84 23.04 12.35
C ASN A 33 36.57 21.50 12.21
N PRO A 34 36.29 20.92 11.00
CA PRO A 34 34.91 20.51 10.74
C PRO A 34 34.68 19.06 10.28
N LYS A 35 33.48 18.54 10.59
CA LYS A 35 32.71 17.70 9.66
C LYS A 35 31.22 17.70 10.03
N ALA A 36 30.43 18.51 9.34
CA ALA A 36 28.99 18.50 9.47
C ALA A 36 28.42 17.20 8.89
N LEU A 37 28.09 16.24 9.75
CA LEU A 37 27.20 15.13 9.41
C LEU A 37 25.75 15.64 9.43
N SER A 38 25.42 16.51 8.47
CA SER A 38 24.06 17.03 8.24
C SER A 38 23.17 15.92 7.68
N GLY A 39 22.76 15.01 8.57
CA GLY A 39 22.12 13.74 8.21
C GLY A 39 21.44 13.02 9.37
N GLU A 40 21.13 13.71 10.47
CA GLU A 40 20.11 13.23 11.41
C GLU A 40 18.73 13.40 10.75
N GLU A 41 18.44 12.49 9.82
CA GLU A 41 17.10 12.32 9.27
C GLU A 41 16.15 12.02 10.43
N ASN A 42 15.23 12.95 10.71
CA ASN A 42 14.20 12.79 11.73
C ASN A 42 13.17 11.74 11.29
N TYR A 43 13.58 10.46 11.34
CA TYR A 43 12.74 9.28 11.18
C TYR A 43 11.71 9.22 12.30
N THR A 44 10.66 10.04 12.14
CA THR A 44 9.45 9.99 12.95
C THR A 44 8.91 8.57 12.82
N PHE A 45 9.00 7.79 13.90
CA PHE A 45 8.95 6.33 13.84
C PHE A 45 7.51 5.82 13.66
N SER A 46 6.97 6.01 12.45
CA SER A 46 5.61 5.66 12.06
C SER A 46 5.41 4.14 12.08
N ASP A 47 4.41 3.69 12.83
CA ASP A 47 3.90 2.32 12.80
C ASP A 47 3.52 1.91 11.37
N THR A 48 3.01 2.83 10.54
CA THR A 48 2.68 2.57 9.13
C THR A 48 3.93 2.26 8.31
N LEU A 49 5.01 3.02 8.48
CA LEU A 49 6.28 2.77 7.78
C LEU A 49 6.92 1.44 8.24
N MET A 50 6.85 1.13 9.54
CA MET A 50 7.34 -0.16 10.06
C MET A 50 6.49 -1.34 9.59
N ALA A 51 5.16 -1.19 9.58
CA ALA A 51 4.25 -2.19 9.03
C ALA A 51 4.50 -2.44 7.53
N LEU A 52 4.72 -1.38 6.75
CA LEU A 52 5.10 -1.46 5.34
C LEU A 52 6.43 -2.21 5.15
N ARG A 53 7.51 -1.82 5.87
CA ARG A 53 8.82 -2.49 5.79
C ARG A 53 8.74 -3.96 6.21
N MET A 54 7.98 -4.29 7.26
CA MET A 54 7.73 -5.67 7.70
C MET A 54 6.96 -6.48 6.64
N MET A 55 5.87 -5.93 6.08
CA MET A 55 5.07 -6.63 5.07
C MET A 55 5.82 -6.80 3.75
N HIS A 56 6.65 -5.84 3.36
CA HIS A 56 7.60 -5.94 2.26
C HIS A 56 8.59 -7.10 2.47
N ALA A 57 9.27 -7.14 3.62
CA ALA A 57 10.23 -8.21 3.95
C ALA A 57 9.58 -9.60 4.06
N GLN A 58 8.27 -9.67 4.31
CA GLN A 58 7.47 -10.90 4.34
C GLN A 58 6.76 -11.21 3.01
N PHE A 59 7.06 -10.50 1.92
CA PHE A 59 6.43 -10.76 0.63
C PHE A 59 6.89 -12.11 0.05
N PRO A 60 5.98 -12.98 -0.42
CA PRO A 60 6.33 -14.32 -0.87
C PRO A 60 7.09 -14.30 -2.20
N GLN A 61 8.16 -15.10 -2.31
CA GLN A 61 8.92 -15.22 -3.56
C GLN A 61 8.11 -15.99 -4.63
N ILE A 62 7.67 -15.28 -5.69
CA ILE A 62 6.85 -15.84 -6.76
C ILE A 62 7.76 -16.35 -7.89
N ALA A 63 8.22 -17.60 -7.79
CA ALA A 63 9.17 -18.22 -8.73
C ALA A 63 8.74 -18.29 -10.23
N LYS A 64 7.54 -17.83 -10.59
CA LYS A 64 7.03 -17.76 -11.98
C LYS A 64 6.77 -16.33 -12.49
N VAL A 65 6.96 -15.31 -11.66
CA VAL A 65 6.65 -13.91 -12.00
C VAL A 65 7.70 -13.00 -11.38
N SER A 66 8.53 -12.35 -12.20
CA SER A 66 9.41 -11.29 -11.72
C SER A 66 8.56 -10.06 -11.40
N ILE A 67 8.39 -9.82 -10.10
CA ILE A 67 7.63 -8.70 -9.56
C ILE A 67 8.19 -8.30 -8.21
N GLN A 68 8.46 -7.01 -8.04
CA GLN A 68 8.89 -6.49 -6.75
C GLN A 68 7.73 -6.52 -5.72
N PRO A 69 8.03 -6.56 -4.41
CA PRO A 69 7.00 -6.64 -3.37
C PRO A 69 5.98 -5.50 -3.41
N PHE A 70 4.73 -5.83 -3.13
CA PHE A 70 3.67 -4.85 -2.90
C PHE A 70 2.80 -5.25 -1.70
N ILE A 71 2.30 -4.25 -1.00
CA ILE A 71 1.40 -4.36 0.14
C ILE A 71 0.00 -3.94 -0.34
N LEU A 72 -1.07 -4.58 0.13
CA LEU A 72 -2.43 -4.08 -0.07
C LEU A 72 -2.79 -3.11 1.06
N ARG A 73 -3.48 -2.00 0.75
CA ARG A 73 -3.95 -1.03 1.77
C ARG A 73 -4.80 -1.71 2.86
N SER A 74 -5.57 -2.73 2.49
CA SER A 74 -6.30 -3.64 3.40
C SER A 74 -5.41 -4.33 4.43
N GLN A 75 -4.16 -4.66 4.11
CA GLN A 75 -3.24 -5.35 5.04
C GLN A 75 -2.77 -4.42 6.15
N LEU A 76 -2.55 -3.13 5.88
CA LEU A 76 -2.21 -2.14 6.92
C LEU A 76 -3.35 -1.99 7.94
N TYR A 77 -4.60 -1.93 7.46
CA TYR A 77 -5.81 -1.94 8.31
C TYR A 77 -6.04 -3.23 9.11
N SER A 78 -5.19 -4.27 8.94
CA SER A 78 -5.18 -5.47 9.79
C SER A 78 -4.19 -5.38 10.96
N SER A 79 -3.25 -4.43 10.89
CA SER A 79 -2.16 -4.26 11.85
C SER A 79 -2.28 -2.97 12.66
N ILE A 80 -2.81 -1.90 12.06
CA ILE A 80 -2.97 -0.57 12.68
C ILE A 80 -4.46 -0.27 12.83
N LYS A 81 -4.86 0.25 14.00
CA LYS A 81 -6.26 0.47 14.37
C LYS A 81 -6.85 1.74 13.73
N ASP A 82 -6.11 2.84 13.75
CA ASP A 82 -6.57 4.10 13.14
C ASP A 82 -6.29 4.10 11.64
N ARG A 83 -7.33 3.83 10.85
CA ARG A 83 -7.30 3.89 9.40
C ARG A 83 -7.09 5.31 8.87
N THR A 84 -7.57 6.32 9.60
CA THR A 84 -7.43 7.74 9.23
C THR A 84 -5.99 8.20 9.38
N GLN A 85 -5.30 7.74 10.43
CA GLN A 85 -3.86 7.95 10.59
C GLN A 85 -3.08 7.29 9.46
N VAL A 86 -3.31 5.99 9.20
CA VAL A 86 -2.66 5.26 8.08
C VAL A 86 -2.86 6.00 6.76
N ASP A 87 -4.08 6.46 6.48
CA ASP A 87 -4.40 7.14 5.23
C ASP A 87 -3.71 8.51 5.10
N ARG A 88 -3.56 9.26 6.20
CA ARG A 88 -2.79 10.52 6.23
C ARG A 88 -1.29 10.29 6.04
N GLU A 89 -0.75 9.24 6.67
CA GLU A 89 0.67 8.89 6.58
C GLU A 89 1.04 8.36 5.18
N LEU A 90 0.23 7.47 4.60
CA LEU A 90 0.36 7.04 3.21
C LEU A 90 0.30 8.20 2.21
N GLU A 91 -0.57 9.17 2.46
CA GLU A 91 -0.71 10.37 1.63
C GLU A 91 0.48 11.33 1.80
N SER A 92 1.16 11.35 2.96
CA SER A 92 2.48 11.99 3.07
C SER A 92 3.54 11.24 2.29
N PHE A 93 3.74 9.94 2.58
CA PHE A 93 4.74 9.11 1.90
C PHE A 93 4.60 9.09 0.37
N ARG A 94 3.40 9.37 -0.17
CA ARG A 94 3.14 9.60 -1.60
C ARG A 94 3.68 10.95 -2.10
N ARG A 95 3.39 12.06 -1.41
CA ARG A 95 3.96 13.40 -1.71
C ARG A 95 5.48 13.42 -1.54
N ASP A 96 5.96 12.77 -0.49
CA ASP A 96 7.36 12.65 -0.10
C ASP A 96 8.12 11.62 -0.99
N LYS A 97 7.44 11.08 -2.02
CA LYS A 97 7.96 10.15 -3.05
C LYS A 97 8.50 8.81 -2.53
N VAL A 98 8.30 8.48 -1.26
CA VAL A 98 8.69 7.18 -0.67
C VAL A 98 7.86 6.03 -1.23
N LEU A 99 6.57 6.26 -1.51
CA LEU A 99 5.61 5.24 -1.93
C LEU A 99 4.87 5.60 -3.22
N ARG A 100 4.53 4.57 -3.99
CA ARG A 100 3.59 4.63 -5.12
C ARG A 100 2.35 3.81 -4.81
N ILE A 101 1.18 4.40 -5.03
CA ILE A 101 -0.14 3.76 -4.85
C ILE A 101 -0.72 3.43 -6.23
N PHE A 102 -1.31 2.25 -6.37
CA PHE A 102 -1.95 1.75 -7.59
C PHE A 102 -3.36 1.26 -7.31
N LYS A 103 -4.30 1.56 -8.22
CA LYS A 103 -5.67 1.05 -8.15
C LYS A 103 -5.76 -0.30 -8.85
N LEU A 104 -6.23 -1.32 -8.13
CA LEU A 104 -6.37 -2.68 -8.66
C LEU A 104 -7.77 -2.93 -9.22
N ASN A 105 -7.91 -3.98 -10.04
CA ASN A 105 -9.16 -4.43 -10.63
C ASN A 105 -9.74 -5.71 -9.98
N THR A 106 -9.33 -6.01 -8.74
CA THR A 106 -9.68 -7.24 -8.01
C THR A 106 -10.93 -7.14 -7.12
N GLY A 107 -11.52 -5.94 -7.02
CA GLY A 107 -12.64 -5.61 -6.15
C GLY A 107 -12.94 -4.11 -6.18
N GLN A 108 -13.98 -3.69 -5.46
CA GLN A 108 -14.21 -2.27 -5.18
C GLN A 108 -13.14 -1.77 -4.19
N ASP A 109 -12.54 -0.63 -4.51
CA ASP A 109 -11.54 0.09 -3.70
C ASP A 109 -10.23 -0.68 -3.33
N ASP A 110 -9.92 -1.78 -4.03
CA ASP A 110 -8.63 -2.47 -3.86
C ASP A 110 -7.46 -1.59 -4.31
N HIS A 111 -6.55 -1.28 -3.37
CA HIS A 111 -5.34 -0.49 -3.62
C HIS A 111 -4.08 -1.27 -3.24
N ALA A 112 -3.08 -1.27 -4.13
CA ALA A 112 -1.72 -1.72 -3.86
C ALA A 112 -0.80 -0.53 -3.55
N ILE A 113 0.22 -0.79 -2.74
CA ILE A 113 1.25 0.15 -2.28
C ILE A 113 2.59 -0.53 -2.54
N MET A 114 3.53 0.19 -3.15
CA MET A 114 4.90 -0.26 -3.44
C MET A 114 5.86 0.87 -3.07
N PHE A 115 7.08 0.57 -2.61
CA PHE A 115 8.10 1.61 -2.46
C PHE A 115 8.50 2.14 -3.84
N LEU A 116 8.82 3.43 -3.95
CA LEU A 116 9.11 4.01 -5.27
C LEU A 116 10.33 3.33 -5.91
N ASP A 117 11.40 3.09 -5.14
CA ASP A 117 12.60 2.36 -5.59
C ASP A 117 12.27 1.00 -6.19
N ASP A 118 11.33 0.26 -5.60
CA ASP A 118 10.91 -1.05 -6.08
C ASP A 118 10.07 -0.94 -7.36
N TYR A 119 9.27 0.11 -7.49
CA TYR A 119 8.61 0.40 -8.75
C TYR A 119 9.61 0.79 -9.85
N ILE A 120 10.67 1.56 -9.53
CA ILE A 120 11.76 1.86 -10.48
C ILE A 120 12.47 0.57 -10.92
N LYS A 121 12.85 -0.31 -9.97
CA LYS A 121 13.42 -1.64 -10.29
C LYS A 121 12.49 -2.48 -11.17
N GLN A 122 11.16 -2.37 -11.00
CA GLN A 122 10.17 -3.07 -11.82
C GLN A 122 10.04 -2.46 -13.22
N ILE A 123 10.16 -1.13 -13.37
CA ILE A 123 10.27 -0.46 -14.68
C ILE A 123 11.54 -0.97 -15.39
N ASP A 124 12.71 -0.83 -14.75
CA ASP A 124 14.00 -1.17 -15.36
C ASP A 124 14.12 -2.65 -15.73
N TYR A 125 13.45 -3.55 -15.01
CA TYR A 125 13.33 -4.96 -15.39
C TYR A 125 12.54 -5.16 -16.69
N VAL A 126 11.49 -4.38 -16.91
CA VAL A 126 10.66 -4.48 -18.13
C VAL A 126 11.25 -3.71 -19.30
N THR A 127 11.92 -2.58 -19.08
CA THR A 127 12.69 -1.85 -20.12
C THR A 127 13.65 -2.81 -20.84
N ARG A 128 14.55 -3.47 -20.08
CA ARG A 128 15.50 -4.46 -20.61
C ARG A 128 14.81 -5.58 -21.40
N ARG A 129 13.71 -6.11 -20.88
CA ARG A 129 12.91 -7.18 -21.51
C ARG A 129 12.16 -6.75 -22.79
N MET A 130 12.04 -5.44 -23.02
CA MET A 130 11.47 -4.88 -24.24
C MET A 130 12.57 -4.51 -25.24
N GLU A 131 13.72 -3.99 -24.78
CA GLU A 131 14.93 -3.73 -25.57
C GLU A 131 15.51 -5.02 -26.19
N GLU A 132 15.45 -6.14 -25.46
CA GLU A 132 15.74 -7.50 -25.95
C GLU A 132 14.96 -7.89 -27.22
N LYS A 133 13.84 -7.21 -27.51
CA LYS A 133 12.96 -7.47 -28.66
C LYS A 133 13.03 -6.35 -29.70
N ASN A 134 13.02 -5.10 -29.25
CA ASN A 134 12.94 -3.90 -30.08
C ASN A 134 14.16 -3.02 -29.80
N LYS A 135 15.13 -3.00 -30.73
CA LYS A 135 16.50 -2.52 -30.48
C LYS A 135 16.68 -1.01 -30.25
N ASN A 136 15.67 -0.16 -30.48
CA ASN A 136 15.84 1.30 -30.59
C ASN A 136 15.03 2.15 -29.59
N ASP A 137 14.17 1.56 -28.75
CA ASP A 137 13.05 2.29 -28.10
C ASP A 137 13.15 2.52 -26.57
N GLY A 138 14.33 2.35 -25.97
CA GLY A 138 14.52 2.45 -24.50
C GLY A 138 14.12 3.82 -23.91
N THR A 139 14.30 4.90 -24.69
CA THR A 139 14.13 6.31 -24.26
C THR A 139 12.76 6.62 -23.66
N VAL A 140 11.69 6.04 -24.20
CA VAL A 140 10.31 6.24 -23.71
C VAL A 140 10.14 5.79 -22.25
N PHE A 141 10.82 4.71 -21.86
CA PHE A 141 10.75 4.19 -20.49
C PHE A 141 11.53 5.07 -19.51
N ASP A 142 12.65 5.67 -19.96
CA ASP A 142 13.39 6.66 -19.17
C ASP A 142 12.65 8.01 -19.08
N TRP A 143 11.98 8.47 -20.14
CA TRP A 143 11.09 9.65 -20.07
C TRP A 143 9.91 9.42 -19.13
N PHE A 144 9.31 8.23 -19.16
CA PHE A 144 8.24 7.85 -18.23
C PHE A 144 8.74 7.82 -16.78
N LYS A 145 9.89 7.19 -16.52
CA LYS A 145 10.54 7.15 -15.20
C LYS A 145 10.92 8.54 -14.68
N THR A 146 11.47 9.39 -15.53
CA THR A 146 12.07 10.69 -15.14
C THR A 146 11.05 11.82 -15.06
N HIS A 147 10.08 11.86 -15.98
CA HIS A 147 9.07 12.93 -16.04
C HIS A 147 7.73 12.48 -15.46
N VAL A 148 7.14 11.41 -16.01
CA VAL A 148 5.77 10.99 -15.65
C VAL A 148 5.68 10.52 -14.19
N ILE A 149 6.57 9.63 -13.76
CA ILE A 149 6.54 9.04 -12.41
C ILE A 149 7.01 10.02 -11.33
N GLN A 150 7.90 10.97 -11.65
CA GLN A 150 8.38 11.96 -10.70
C GLN A 150 7.46 13.18 -10.54
N LEU A 151 6.65 13.52 -11.55
CA LEU A 151 5.79 14.70 -11.52
C LEU A 151 4.33 14.34 -11.23
N LYS A 152 3.78 13.28 -11.84
CA LYS A 152 2.42 12.81 -11.55
C LYS A 152 2.46 11.75 -10.45
N LEU A 153 1.95 12.06 -9.27
CA LEU A 153 1.97 11.19 -8.09
C LEU A 153 0.67 10.39 -7.85
N ASP A 154 -0.36 10.58 -8.67
CA ASP A 154 -1.67 9.94 -8.50
C ASP A 154 -1.71 8.52 -9.10
N THR A 155 -2.84 7.83 -8.86
CA THR A 155 -3.14 6.50 -9.44
C THR A 155 -3.50 6.56 -10.92
N SER A 156 -3.79 7.75 -11.47
CA SER A 156 -4.17 7.97 -12.87
C SER A 156 -3.56 9.25 -13.46
N ILE A 157 -3.60 9.34 -14.78
CA ILE A 157 -3.10 10.46 -15.60
C ILE A 157 -4.03 10.62 -16.83
N SER A 158 -4.24 11.84 -17.31
CA SER A 158 -5.01 12.04 -18.56
C SER A 158 -4.17 11.73 -19.80
N HIS A 159 -4.80 11.53 -20.97
CA HIS A 159 -4.04 11.37 -22.22
C HIS A 159 -3.23 12.64 -22.54
N GLN A 160 -3.86 13.81 -22.48
CA GLN A 160 -3.20 15.10 -22.72
C GLN A 160 -2.01 15.31 -21.77
N GLU A 161 -2.19 15.03 -20.49
CA GLU A 161 -1.16 15.18 -19.45
C GLU A 161 -0.01 14.18 -19.62
N LEU A 162 -0.31 12.93 -19.99
CA LEU A 162 0.71 11.92 -20.31
C LEU A 162 1.58 12.38 -21.48
N CYS A 163 0.97 12.90 -22.54
CA CYS A 163 1.68 13.42 -23.70
C CYS A 163 2.50 14.68 -23.35
N GLN A 164 1.96 15.60 -22.54
CA GLN A 164 2.69 16.78 -22.05
C GLN A 164 3.92 16.39 -21.22
N LEU A 165 3.81 15.43 -20.29
CA LEU A 165 4.93 14.98 -19.47
C LEU A 165 5.97 14.16 -20.25
N LEU A 166 5.55 13.38 -21.25
CA LEU A 166 6.47 12.68 -22.15
C LEU A 166 7.19 13.66 -23.11
N SER A 167 6.53 14.75 -23.54
CA SER A 167 7.13 15.73 -24.46
C SER A 167 8.30 16.53 -23.88
N LEU A 168 8.51 16.48 -22.56
CA LEU A 168 9.71 17.00 -21.91
C LEU A 168 10.97 16.21 -22.30
N GLY A 169 10.83 14.97 -22.77
CA GLY A 169 11.94 14.12 -23.23
C GLY A 169 12.23 14.14 -24.73
N GLY A 170 11.24 14.54 -25.56
CA GLY A 170 11.34 14.51 -27.02
C GLY A 170 9.98 14.43 -27.71
N THR A 171 9.95 14.12 -29.00
CA THR A 171 8.70 13.95 -29.75
C THR A 171 7.89 12.76 -29.21
N VAL A 172 6.59 12.95 -29.00
CA VAL A 172 5.68 11.90 -28.52
C VAL A 172 4.85 11.37 -29.69
N GLU A 173 4.93 10.06 -29.90
CA GLU A 173 4.18 9.35 -30.94
C GLU A 173 3.21 8.34 -30.28
N GLU A 174 2.12 7.99 -30.96
CA GLU A 174 1.15 6.99 -30.47
C GLU A 174 1.79 5.62 -30.19
N GLU A 175 2.88 5.29 -30.90
CA GLU A 175 3.65 4.08 -30.65
C GLU A 175 4.31 4.10 -29.26
N HIS A 176 4.69 5.26 -28.72
CA HIS A 176 5.26 5.40 -27.37
C HIS A 176 4.21 5.05 -26.30
N ILE A 177 2.97 5.52 -26.46
CA ILE A 177 1.85 5.20 -25.57
C ILE A 177 1.50 3.71 -25.67
N SER A 178 1.51 3.17 -26.90
CA SER A 178 1.30 1.75 -27.16
C SER A 178 2.39 0.87 -26.55
N LYS A 179 3.67 1.29 -26.61
CA LYS A 179 4.82 0.67 -25.93
C LYS A 179 4.59 0.62 -24.41
N LEU A 180 4.21 1.73 -23.77
CA LEU A 180 3.91 1.79 -22.32
C LEU A 180 2.73 0.89 -21.89
N ILE A 181 1.67 0.81 -22.70
CA ILE A 181 0.55 -0.14 -22.47
C ILE A 181 1.03 -1.58 -22.63
N SER A 182 1.84 -1.88 -23.66
CA SER A 182 2.34 -3.24 -23.91
C SER A 182 3.28 -3.75 -22.82
N ALA A 183 4.04 -2.85 -22.18
CA ALA A 183 4.86 -3.10 -21.01
C ALA A 183 4.03 -3.30 -19.71
N GLY A 184 2.77 -2.88 -19.70
CA GLY A 184 1.90 -2.93 -18.52
C GLY A 184 2.23 -1.87 -17.45
N LEU A 185 2.80 -0.73 -17.86
CA LEU A 185 3.07 0.42 -16.99
C LEU A 185 1.85 1.32 -16.81
N ILE A 186 0.98 1.35 -17.82
CA ILE A 186 -0.32 2.02 -17.80
C ILE A 186 -1.37 1.11 -18.42
N PHE A 187 -2.64 1.32 -18.05
CA PHE A 187 -3.78 0.69 -18.72
C PHE A 187 -4.97 1.64 -18.84
N LEU A 188 -5.84 1.32 -19.80
CA LEU A 188 -7.02 2.11 -20.15
C LEU A 188 -8.03 2.16 -19.01
N CYS A 189 -8.48 3.36 -18.61
CA CYS A 189 -9.61 3.54 -17.70
C CYS A 189 -10.94 3.28 -18.44
N LEU A 190 -11.23 2.00 -18.69
CA LEU A 190 -12.43 1.58 -19.40
C LEU A 190 -13.66 1.74 -18.49
N TYR A 191 -14.53 2.70 -18.80
CA TYR A 191 -15.73 3.04 -18.01
C TYR A 191 -16.56 1.79 -17.67
N SER A 192 -16.70 1.53 -16.36
CA SER A 192 -17.07 0.21 -15.82
C SER A 192 -18.57 -0.17 -15.93
N ASN A 193 -19.31 0.37 -16.90
CA ASN A 193 -20.76 0.17 -17.04
C ASN A 193 -21.20 -0.59 -18.29
N TYR A 194 -20.33 -0.85 -19.27
CA TYR A 194 -20.68 -1.65 -20.46
C TYR A 194 -19.82 -2.90 -20.60
N GLY A 195 -20.49 -4.02 -20.88
CA GLY A 195 -19.89 -5.36 -20.81
C GLY A 195 -18.77 -5.59 -21.82
N ARG A 196 -17.81 -6.45 -21.43
CA ARG A 196 -16.57 -6.79 -22.17
C ARG A 196 -16.72 -7.15 -23.66
N ALA A 197 -17.91 -7.51 -24.13
CA ALA A 197 -18.18 -7.86 -25.53
C ALA A 197 -18.31 -6.65 -26.48
N ILE A 198 -18.81 -5.51 -26.00
CA ILE A 198 -19.06 -4.32 -26.85
C ILE A 198 -17.75 -3.55 -27.12
N LEU A 199 -16.84 -3.58 -26.16
CA LEU A 199 -15.69 -2.70 -26.05
C LEU A 199 -14.64 -2.87 -27.16
N PHE A 200 -14.56 -4.05 -27.77
CA PHE A 200 -13.64 -4.31 -28.89
C PHE A 200 -13.98 -3.51 -30.16
N LYS A 201 -15.23 -3.05 -30.32
CA LYS A 201 -15.68 -2.31 -31.51
C LYS A 201 -15.65 -0.78 -31.33
N ILE A 202 -15.53 -0.29 -30.10
CA ILE A 202 -15.51 1.15 -29.77
C ILE A 202 -14.08 1.73 -29.82
N ARG A 203 -13.05 0.88 -29.92
CA ARG A 203 -11.61 1.20 -29.96
C ARG A 203 -11.15 2.02 -31.19
N GLN A 204 -12.07 2.63 -31.93
CA GLN A 204 -11.84 3.46 -33.12
C GLN A 204 -12.49 4.85 -33.00
N LEU A 205 -13.20 5.15 -31.91
CA LEU A 205 -13.97 6.40 -31.75
C LEU A 205 -13.90 7.05 -30.35
N ILE A 206 -13.16 6.46 -29.41
CA ILE A 206 -12.92 7.04 -28.08
C ILE A 206 -11.43 7.01 -27.82
N ASP A 207 -10.80 8.17 -27.93
CA ASP A 207 -9.52 8.38 -27.25
C ASP A 207 -9.75 8.23 -25.74
N PRO A 208 -8.95 7.41 -25.05
CA PRO A 208 -9.16 7.12 -23.65
C PRO A 208 -8.62 8.28 -22.81
N ASP A 209 -9.49 9.24 -22.48
CA ASP A 209 -9.18 10.45 -21.70
C ASP A 209 -8.30 10.21 -20.47
N MET A 210 -8.37 9.01 -19.87
CA MET A 210 -7.63 8.64 -18.66
C MET A 210 -6.99 7.25 -18.74
N TYR A 211 -5.74 7.18 -18.29
CA TYR A 211 -5.02 5.94 -18.00
C TYR A 211 -4.85 5.77 -16.49
N TRP A 212 -4.84 4.52 -16.01
CA TRP A 212 -4.40 4.19 -14.64
C TRP A 212 -3.00 3.61 -14.70
N PHE A 213 -2.15 3.98 -13.73
CA PHE A 213 -0.83 3.37 -13.59
C PHE A 213 -0.96 1.93 -13.12
N SER A 214 -0.07 1.05 -13.58
CA SER A 214 -0.01 -0.35 -13.17
C SER A 214 1.40 -0.84 -12.90
N ILE A 215 1.50 -1.85 -12.04
CA ILE A 215 2.71 -2.62 -11.81
C ILE A 215 2.87 -3.61 -12.99
N PRO A 216 3.97 -3.59 -13.76
CA PRO A 216 4.20 -4.55 -14.83
C PRO A 216 4.13 -6.00 -14.37
N ASN A 217 3.62 -6.89 -15.22
CA ASN A 217 3.42 -8.34 -14.99
C ASN A 217 2.41 -8.73 -13.86
N ILE A 218 1.81 -7.77 -13.15
CA ILE A 218 0.92 -7.99 -11.98
C ILE A 218 -0.32 -8.86 -12.26
N GLY A 219 -0.83 -8.90 -13.50
CA GLY A 219 -2.13 -9.50 -13.83
C GLY A 219 -2.29 -10.99 -13.46
N SER A 220 -1.20 -11.76 -13.53
CA SER A 220 -1.18 -13.16 -13.08
C SER A 220 -1.33 -13.28 -11.55
N VAL A 221 -0.70 -12.35 -10.81
CA VAL A 221 -0.80 -12.23 -9.36
C VAL A 221 -2.17 -11.72 -8.93
N LEU A 222 -2.79 -10.78 -9.66
CA LEU A 222 -4.17 -10.31 -9.38
C LEU A 222 -5.22 -11.40 -9.56
N LYS A 223 -5.06 -12.25 -10.57
CA LYS A 223 -5.88 -13.46 -10.74
C LYS A 223 -5.70 -14.39 -9.53
N GLY A 224 -4.46 -14.66 -9.14
CA GLY A 224 -4.14 -15.45 -7.96
C GLY A 224 -4.62 -14.85 -6.63
N LEU A 225 -4.61 -13.51 -6.48
CA LEU A 225 -5.17 -12.80 -5.34
C LEU A 225 -6.68 -13.04 -5.26
N SER A 226 -7.37 -12.79 -6.36
CA SER A 226 -8.83 -12.98 -6.50
C SER A 226 -9.27 -14.43 -6.25
N GLN A 227 -8.45 -15.41 -6.66
CA GLN A 227 -8.71 -16.84 -6.43
C GLN A 227 -8.36 -17.28 -5.00
N GLY A 228 -7.24 -16.82 -4.43
CA GLY A 228 -6.85 -17.15 -3.05
C GLY A 228 -7.80 -16.60 -2.00
N ARG A 229 -8.31 -15.38 -2.18
CA ARG A 229 -9.40 -14.79 -1.38
C ARG A 229 -10.62 -15.71 -1.33
N LYS A 230 -11.04 -16.25 -2.48
CA LYS A 230 -12.16 -17.20 -2.60
C LYS A 230 -11.84 -18.58 -2.00
N GLU A 231 -10.61 -19.06 -2.17
CA GLU A 231 -10.15 -20.34 -1.60
C GLU A 231 -10.16 -20.29 -0.06
N LEU A 232 -9.61 -19.25 0.55
CA LEU A 232 -9.60 -19.03 2.00
C LEU A 232 -11.03 -18.92 2.58
N LEU A 233 -11.91 -18.14 1.94
CA LEU A 233 -13.33 -18.08 2.33
C LEU A 233 -14.06 -19.42 2.13
N SER A 234 -13.66 -20.26 1.17
CA SER A 234 -14.20 -21.62 1.01
C SER A 234 -13.70 -22.58 2.10
N ILE A 235 -12.43 -22.50 2.49
CA ILE A 235 -11.85 -23.30 3.60
C ILE A 235 -12.60 -23.05 4.90
N LEU A 236 -12.98 -21.79 5.18
CA LEU A 236 -13.72 -21.40 6.38
C LEU A 236 -15.23 -21.72 6.26
N ASN A 237 -15.91 -21.42 5.15
CA ASN A 237 -17.34 -21.71 4.99
C ASN A 237 -17.69 -23.21 5.10
N ARG A 238 -16.74 -24.11 4.82
CA ARG A 238 -16.89 -25.58 5.01
C ARG A 238 -16.85 -26.03 6.48
N ARG A 239 -16.70 -25.13 7.45
CA ARG A 239 -16.68 -25.43 8.89
C ARG A 239 -18.02 -25.08 9.53
N LYS A 240 -18.50 -25.94 10.44
CA LYS A 240 -19.77 -25.79 11.18
C LYS A 240 -20.00 -24.39 11.76
N TYR A 241 -18.94 -23.76 12.27
CA TYR A 241 -18.97 -22.43 12.89
C TYR A 241 -18.29 -21.32 12.05
N LYS A 242 -17.97 -21.61 10.78
CA LYS A 242 -17.28 -20.71 9.83
C LYS A 242 -15.95 -20.12 10.33
N GLU A 243 -15.21 -20.89 11.13
CA GLU A 243 -14.00 -20.44 11.84
C GLU A 243 -12.90 -21.52 11.93
N MET A 244 -11.67 -21.08 12.23
CA MET A 244 -10.50 -21.93 12.45
C MET A 244 -9.43 -21.22 13.30
N ILE A 245 -8.67 -21.96 14.11
CA ILE A 245 -7.50 -21.43 14.84
C ILE A 245 -6.45 -20.93 13.84
N LEU A 246 -5.95 -19.70 14.03
CA LEU A 246 -5.02 -18.99 13.15
C LEU A 246 -3.78 -19.83 12.79
N ALA A 247 -3.09 -20.38 13.80
CA ALA A 247 -1.89 -21.20 13.61
C ALA A 247 -2.15 -22.51 12.84
N SER A 248 -3.39 -23.02 12.83
CA SER A 248 -3.81 -24.19 12.05
C SER A 248 -4.27 -23.83 10.64
N LEU A 249 -4.56 -22.56 10.40
CA LEU A 249 -4.93 -22.00 9.11
C LEU A 249 -3.69 -21.56 8.32
N GLU A 250 -2.73 -20.87 8.96
CA GLU A 250 -1.42 -20.50 8.36
C GLU A 250 -0.64 -21.70 7.81
N LYS A 251 -0.71 -22.85 8.50
CA LYS A 251 -0.08 -24.11 8.04
C LYS A 251 -0.69 -24.70 6.76
N LYS A 252 -1.75 -24.10 6.20
CA LYS A 252 -2.39 -24.56 4.96
C LYS A 252 -1.87 -23.77 3.76
N ARG A 253 -1.28 -24.48 2.81
CA ARG A 253 -0.92 -23.93 1.49
C ARG A 253 -2.18 -23.74 0.64
N LEU A 254 -2.38 -22.52 0.12
CA LEU A 254 -3.36 -22.23 -0.94
C LEU A 254 -2.90 -22.85 -2.27
N ARG A 255 -3.85 -23.36 -3.06
CA ARG A 255 -3.59 -24.01 -4.36
C ARG A 255 -3.78 -23.08 -5.55
N LEU A 256 -4.64 -22.07 -5.41
CA LEU A 256 -5.06 -21.18 -6.50
C LEU A 256 -4.39 -19.80 -6.44
N SER A 257 -3.42 -19.60 -5.54
CA SER A 257 -2.69 -18.34 -5.37
C SER A 257 -1.17 -18.54 -5.36
N PRO A 258 -0.38 -17.64 -5.98
CA PRO A 258 1.05 -17.57 -5.76
C PRO A 258 1.40 -16.86 -4.43
N LEU A 259 0.43 -16.14 -3.84
CA LEU A 259 0.58 -15.43 -2.57
C LEU A 259 0.29 -16.39 -1.40
N ASP A 260 1.01 -16.22 -0.30
CA ASP A 260 0.94 -17.13 0.86
C ASP A 260 -0.32 -16.92 1.72
N MET A 261 -0.58 -17.85 2.65
CA MET A 261 -1.75 -17.76 3.52
C MET A 261 -1.75 -16.49 4.39
N ARG A 262 -0.58 -16.00 4.84
CA ARG A 262 -0.48 -14.79 5.67
C ARG A 262 -0.85 -13.53 4.90
N PHE A 263 -0.46 -13.43 3.63
CA PHE A 263 -0.85 -12.34 2.74
C PHE A 263 -2.39 -12.22 2.65
N HIS A 264 -3.08 -13.34 2.40
CA HIS A 264 -4.55 -13.37 2.31
C HIS A 264 -5.25 -13.17 3.65
N LEU A 265 -4.68 -13.68 4.74
CA LEU A 265 -5.22 -13.47 6.09
C LEU A 265 -5.20 -11.99 6.47
N ARG A 266 -4.07 -11.29 6.32
CA ARG A 266 -3.98 -9.84 6.58
C ARG A 266 -4.98 -9.06 5.73
N ASP A 267 -5.02 -9.34 4.43
CA ASP A 267 -5.93 -8.68 3.49
C ASP A 267 -7.42 -8.85 3.87
N LEU A 268 -7.85 -10.09 4.13
CA LEU A 268 -9.25 -10.36 4.47
C LEU A 268 -9.64 -9.92 5.89
N ILE A 269 -8.70 -9.87 6.84
CA ILE A 269 -8.94 -9.32 8.18
C ILE A 269 -9.10 -7.79 8.11
N GLY A 270 -8.16 -7.08 7.50
CA GLY A 270 -8.20 -5.61 7.47
C GLY A 270 -9.24 -5.03 6.50
N SER A 271 -9.62 -5.77 5.45
CA SER A 271 -10.84 -5.47 4.66
C SER A 271 -12.15 -5.84 5.39
N GLY A 272 -12.08 -6.35 6.64
CA GLY A 272 -13.23 -6.61 7.50
C GLY A 272 -14.02 -7.89 7.20
N ARG A 273 -13.64 -8.64 6.17
CA ARG A 273 -14.31 -9.90 5.74
C ARG A 273 -14.03 -11.08 6.67
N LEU A 274 -12.94 -11.02 7.44
CA LEU A 274 -12.62 -11.92 8.53
C LEU A 274 -12.48 -11.12 9.83
N LYS A 275 -12.82 -11.75 10.97
CA LYS A 275 -12.66 -11.18 12.31
C LYS A 275 -11.84 -12.15 13.17
N THR A 276 -10.89 -11.62 13.93
CA THR A 276 -10.06 -12.37 14.88
C THR A 276 -10.68 -12.33 16.27
N ILE A 277 -10.77 -13.48 16.93
CA ILE A 277 -11.37 -13.66 18.26
C ILE A 277 -10.35 -14.39 19.14
N GLN A 278 -10.07 -13.87 20.34
CA GLN A 278 -9.22 -14.56 21.30
C GLN A 278 -10.00 -15.71 21.94
N SER A 279 -9.36 -16.88 22.09
CA SER A 279 -9.90 -18.03 22.83
C SER A 279 -8.82 -18.62 23.76
N PRO A 280 -9.18 -19.48 24.73
CA PRO A 280 -8.21 -20.20 25.55
C PRO A 280 -7.23 -21.06 24.72
N SER A 281 -7.67 -21.55 23.55
CA SER A 281 -6.84 -22.31 22.60
C SER A 281 -6.08 -21.44 21.60
N GLY A 282 -5.98 -20.12 21.84
CA GLY A 282 -5.33 -19.14 20.97
C GLY A 282 -6.29 -18.36 20.07
N LEU A 283 -5.73 -17.63 19.10
CA LEU A 283 -6.49 -16.80 18.16
C LEU A 283 -7.30 -17.65 17.17
N ILE A 284 -8.60 -17.35 17.06
CA ILE A 284 -9.53 -17.92 16.09
C ILE A 284 -9.83 -16.87 15.01
N VAL A 285 -9.79 -17.30 13.74
CA VAL A 285 -10.22 -16.51 12.58
C VAL A 285 -11.62 -16.99 12.17
N ARG A 286 -12.60 -16.09 12.16
CA ARG A 286 -13.99 -16.35 11.78
C ARG A 286 -14.37 -15.48 10.58
N ILE A 287 -15.23 -15.98 9.68
CA ILE A 287 -15.86 -15.14 8.65
C ILE A 287 -16.73 -14.07 9.33
N ALA A 288 -16.56 -12.81 8.92
CA ALA A 288 -17.46 -11.75 9.35
C ALA A 288 -18.88 -12.07 8.87
N LYS A 289 -19.86 -11.98 9.76
CA LYS A 289 -21.24 -11.74 9.32
C LYS A 289 -21.31 -10.31 8.79
N ASP A 290 -21.93 -10.18 7.63
CA ASP A 290 -22.58 -8.95 7.17
C ASP A 290 -23.69 -8.56 8.17
#